data_AF-A0A0B8QQ43-F1
#
_entry.id   AF-A0A0B8QQ43-F1
#
_cell.length_a   1.000
_cell.length_b   1.000
_cell.length_c   1.000
_cell.angle_alpha   90.00
_cell.angle_beta   90.00
_cell.angle_gamma   90.00
#
_symmetry.space_group_name_H-M   'P 1'
#
loop_
_entity.id
_entity.type
_entity.pdbx_description
1 polymer ?
#
loop_
_entity_poly.entity_id
_entity_poly.type
_entity_poly.pdbx_seq_one_letter_code
_entity_poly.pdbx_strand_id
1 'polypeptide(L)'
;MVTAADYPTVETSHQMLKNQDEAGVNQFLHKRELTPTEKQPVVRMNRDTYYSFAVVDVSEGAWITIPDVPEGKYVSVQPVTEDHRIQPMFYGTGTYELKTHMGTHLYLVVRLDSTLTKQEAKRIQDQMKIKANSKDKFEAEPVDKASFDKVEEALKAKMPGIYERDGDDAW
;
A
#
# COMPACT_ATOMS: atom_id res chain seq x y z
N MET A 1 -13.26 16.73 12.73
CA MET A 1 -13.37 17.17 11.33
C MET A 1 -12.01 16.99 10.69
N VAL A 2 -11.97 16.44 9.48
CA VAL A 2 -10.73 16.26 8.70
C VAL A 2 -10.22 17.60 8.20
N THR A 3 -8.91 17.78 8.17
CA THR A 3 -8.21 18.92 7.60
C THR A 3 -7.26 18.46 6.50
N ALA A 4 -6.82 19.37 5.64
CA ALA A 4 -5.83 19.01 4.61
C ALA A 4 -4.50 18.50 5.19
N ALA A 5 -4.17 18.88 6.43
CA ALA A 5 -2.94 18.49 7.10
C ALA A 5 -3.00 17.06 7.67
N ASP A 6 -4.15 16.65 8.24
CA ASP A 6 -4.35 15.31 8.78
C ASP A 6 -4.87 14.29 7.75
N TYR A 7 -5.35 14.76 6.58
CA TYR A 7 -5.90 13.93 5.52
C TYR A 7 -5.02 12.71 5.16
N PRO A 8 -3.68 12.80 5.01
CA PRO A 8 -2.87 11.63 4.66
C PRO A 8 -2.93 10.51 5.70
N THR A 9 -2.95 10.86 6.99
CA THR A 9 -3.07 9.91 8.10
C THR A 9 -4.47 9.28 8.14
N VAL A 10 -5.49 10.11 7.96
CA VAL A 10 -6.89 9.65 7.92
C VAL A 10 -7.13 8.72 6.72
N GLU A 11 -6.63 9.07 5.54
CA GLU A 11 -6.76 8.24 4.35
C GLU A 11 -5.94 6.94 4.47
N THR A 12 -4.78 6.97 5.14
CA THR A 12 -4.03 5.74 5.45
C THR A 12 -4.87 4.80 6.32
N SER A 13 -5.49 5.33 7.37
CA SER A 13 -6.35 4.56 8.26
C SER A 13 -7.55 3.98 7.51
N HIS A 14 -8.20 4.77 6.65
CA HIS A 14 -9.29 4.32 5.80
C HIS A 14 -8.87 3.18 4.85
N GLN A 15 -7.70 3.29 4.21
CA GLN A 15 -7.19 2.25 3.30
C GLN A 15 -6.80 0.97 4.04
N MET A 16 -6.26 1.08 5.27
CA MET A 16 -5.96 -0.07 6.13
C MET A 16 -7.24 -0.79 6.54
N LEU A 17 -8.26 -0.07 7.06
CA LEU A 17 -9.55 -0.65 7.40
C LEU A 17 -10.18 -1.39 6.20
N LYS A 18 -10.20 -0.76 5.02
CA LYS A 18 -10.75 -1.36 3.80
C LYS A 18 -10.00 -2.63 3.36
N ASN A 19 -8.65 -2.60 3.36
CA ASN A 19 -7.86 -3.78 2.99
C ASN A 19 -8.01 -4.91 4.01
N GLN A 20 -8.04 -4.57 5.30
CA GLN A 20 -8.30 -5.53 6.36
C GLN A 20 -9.67 -6.18 6.20
N ASP A 21 -10.72 -5.44 5.83
CA ASP A 21 -12.04 -6.01 5.61
C ASP A 21 -12.08 -6.95 4.39
N GLU A 22 -11.29 -6.66 3.36
CA GLU A 22 -11.23 -7.46 2.13
C GLU A 22 -10.39 -8.74 2.30
N ALA A 23 -9.25 -8.68 3.00
CA ALA A 23 -8.28 -9.78 3.08
C ALA A 23 -8.03 -10.31 4.50
N GLY A 24 -8.25 -9.51 5.53
CA GLY A 24 -7.84 -9.78 6.92
C GLY A 24 -6.43 -9.28 7.25
N VAL A 25 -6.14 -9.14 8.55
CA VAL A 25 -4.80 -8.78 9.03
C VAL A 25 -3.80 -9.90 8.75
N ASN A 26 -2.57 -9.51 8.43
CA ASN A 26 -1.45 -10.37 8.06
C ASN A 26 -1.70 -11.21 6.80
N GLN A 27 -2.72 -10.88 6.01
CA GLN A 27 -3.03 -11.51 4.73
C GLN A 27 -2.75 -10.57 3.57
N PHE A 28 -2.33 -11.13 2.44
CA PHE A 28 -2.13 -10.35 1.23
C PHE A 28 -3.44 -10.19 0.44
N LEU A 29 -3.70 -8.96 0.03
CA LEU A 29 -4.61 -8.64 -1.05
C LEU A 29 -3.81 -8.51 -2.37
N HIS A 30 -3.73 -9.60 -3.13
CA HIS A 30 -3.05 -9.60 -4.43
C HIS A 30 -3.93 -9.03 -5.54
N LYS A 31 -3.43 -8.04 -6.27
CA LYS A 31 -4.02 -7.63 -7.54
C LYS A 31 -3.36 -8.46 -8.65
N ARG A 32 -4.16 -9.32 -9.28
CA ARG A 32 -3.72 -10.37 -10.23
C ARG A 32 -3.63 -9.90 -11.68
N GLU A 33 -4.09 -8.69 -11.94
CA GLU A 33 -3.96 -8.01 -13.21
C GLU A 33 -3.04 -6.81 -13.02
N LEU A 34 -2.40 -6.38 -14.10
CA LEU A 34 -1.86 -5.03 -14.17
C LEU A 34 -3.00 -4.03 -13.97
N THR A 35 -2.72 -2.93 -13.28
CA THR A 35 -3.72 -1.91 -12.98
C THR A 35 -4.35 -1.41 -14.29
N PRO A 36 -5.68 -1.57 -14.49
CA PRO A 36 -6.33 -1.14 -15.73
C PRO A 36 -6.22 0.37 -15.91
N THR A 37 -6.09 0.82 -17.15
CA THR A 37 -5.99 2.25 -17.50
C THR A 37 -7.23 3.08 -17.14
N GLU A 38 -8.40 2.45 -16.94
CA GLU A 38 -9.69 3.15 -16.78
C GLU A 38 -10.36 3.02 -15.39
N LYS A 39 -9.78 2.28 -14.44
CA LYS A 39 -10.36 2.09 -13.09
C LYS A 39 -9.29 2.17 -11.99
N GLN A 40 -9.12 3.35 -11.40
CA GLN A 40 -8.14 3.62 -10.33
C GLN A 40 -8.82 3.84 -8.97
N PRO A 41 -8.77 2.87 -8.03
CA PRO A 41 -9.31 3.06 -6.69
C PRO A 41 -8.39 3.87 -5.75
N VAL A 42 -7.14 4.15 -6.17
CA VAL A 42 -6.17 4.99 -5.45
C VAL A 42 -5.55 5.97 -6.47
N VAL A 43 -5.46 7.24 -6.11
CA VAL A 43 -4.90 8.31 -6.96
C VAL A 43 -3.42 8.00 -7.28
N ARG A 44 -3.06 8.03 -8.57
CA ARG A 44 -1.68 7.84 -9.09
C ARG A 44 -1.04 6.46 -8.80
N MET A 45 -1.80 5.36 -8.88
CA MET A 45 -1.15 4.03 -8.96
C MET A 45 -0.29 3.92 -10.22
N ASN A 46 0.96 3.44 -10.09
CA ASN A 46 1.82 3.16 -11.25
C ASN A 46 1.09 2.22 -12.22
N ARG A 47 1.00 2.66 -13.48
CA ARG A 47 0.29 1.98 -14.59
C ARG A 47 0.83 0.56 -14.86
N ASP A 48 2.09 0.30 -14.48
CA ASP A 48 2.87 -0.82 -15.00
C ASP A 48 3.51 -1.68 -13.89
N THR A 49 2.72 -2.17 -12.93
CA THR A 49 3.20 -3.13 -11.93
C THR A 49 2.07 -3.97 -11.35
N TYR A 50 2.37 -5.23 -10.98
CA TYR A 50 1.46 -6.06 -10.20
C TYR A 50 1.57 -5.67 -8.72
N TYR A 51 0.43 -5.35 -8.13
CA TYR A 51 0.38 -4.93 -6.73
C TYR A 51 0.00 -6.08 -5.80
N SER A 52 0.53 -6.02 -4.58
CA SER A 52 -0.03 -6.73 -3.44
C SER A 52 -0.02 -5.82 -2.23
N PHE A 53 -1.12 -5.83 -1.49
CA PHE A 53 -1.28 -5.00 -0.30
C PHE A 53 -1.43 -5.90 0.93
N ALA A 54 -1.07 -5.41 2.10
CA ALA A 54 -1.37 -6.09 3.36
C ALA A 54 -1.44 -5.08 4.50
N VAL A 55 -2.33 -5.33 5.46
CA VAL A 55 -2.27 -4.72 6.79
C VAL A 55 -1.58 -5.72 7.69
N VAL A 56 -0.44 -5.34 8.28
CA VAL A 56 0.38 -6.24 9.08
C VAL A 56 0.46 -5.73 10.50
N ASP A 57 0.07 -6.57 11.45
CA ASP A 57 0.27 -6.32 12.88
C ASP A 57 1.73 -6.62 13.24
N VAL A 58 2.45 -5.58 13.66
CA VAL A 58 3.86 -5.65 14.03
C VAL A 58 4.09 -5.49 15.53
N SER A 59 3.03 -5.46 16.34
CA SER A 59 3.07 -5.22 17.80
C SER A 59 3.98 -6.20 18.56
N GLU A 60 4.00 -7.47 18.15
CA GLU A 60 4.86 -8.52 18.72
C GLU A 60 5.96 -8.99 17.75
N GLY A 61 6.25 -8.18 16.72
CA GLY A 61 7.22 -8.47 15.67
C GLY A 61 6.64 -9.26 14.49
N ALA A 62 7.06 -8.86 13.28
CA ALA A 62 6.62 -9.50 12.05
C ALA A 62 7.70 -9.45 10.95
N TRP A 63 7.53 -10.32 9.95
CA TRP A 63 8.39 -10.45 8.78
C TRP A 63 7.58 -10.66 7.51
N ILE A 64 8.10 -10.16 6.40
CA ILE A 64 7.64 -10.49 5.06
C ILE A 64 8.72 -11.30 4.33
N THR A 65 8.31 -12.36 3.65
CA THR A 65 9.17 -13.15 2.76
C THR A 65 8.73 -12.94 1.32
N ILE A 66 9.67 -12.47 0.50
CA ILE A 66 9.58 -12.43 -0.96
C ILE A 66 10.32 -13.66 -1.51
N PRO A 67 9.66 -14.52 -2.30
CA PRO A 67 10.27 -15.73 -2.85
C PRO A 67 11.24 -15.39 -3.98
N ASP A 68 11.92 -16.40 -4.52
CA ASP A 68 12.79 -16.22 -5.68
C ASP A 68 12.05 -15.62 -6.87
N VAL A 69 12.51 -14.44 -7.29
CA VAL A 69 12.10 -13.76 -8.51
C VAL A 69 13.11 -14.03 -9.63
N PRO A 70 12.68 -14.05 -10.92
CA PRO A 70 13.61 -14.22 -12.03
C PRO A 70 14.70 -13.14 -12.05
N GLU A 71 15.89 -13.51 -12.53
CA GLU A 71 17.02 -12.58 -12.62
C GLU A 71 16.66 -11.32 -13.43
N GLY A 72 17.11 -10.17 -12.94
CA GLY A 72 16.84 -8.87 -13.56
C GLY A 72 15.42 -8.34 -13.36
N LYS A 73 14.52 -9.06 -12.69
CA LYS A 73 13.16 -8.57 -12.40
C LYS A 73 13.12 -7.74 -11.12
N TYR A 74 12.43 -6.61 -11.20
CA TYR A 74 12.25 -5.73 -10.06
C TYR A 74 11.14 -6.23 -9.11
N VAL A 75 11.41 -6.15 -7.80
CA VAL A 75 10.40 -6.22 -6.74
C VAL A 75 10.76 -5.22 -5.65
N SER A 76 9.74 -4.52 -5.14
CA SER A 76 9.89 -3.69 -3.94
C SER A 76 8.80 -3.94 -2.92
N VAL A 77 9.16 -3.76 -1.66
CA VAL A 77 8.26 -3.72 -0.51
C VAL A 77 8.37 -2.34 0.11
N GLN A 78 7.25 -1.62 0.16
CA GLN A 78 7.12 -0.30 0.77
C GLN A 78 6.23 -0.42 2.02
N PRO A 79 6.82 -0.45 3.23
CA PRO A 79 6.06 -0.34 4.45
C PRO A 79 5.67 1.12 4.71
N VAL A 80 4.39 1.36 4.97
CA VAL A 80 3.81 2.66 5.32
C VAL A 80 3.23 2.56 6.72
N THR A 81 3.61 3.51 7.57
CA THR A 81 3.16 3.63 8.96
C THR A 81 1.81 4.33 9.05
N GLU A 82 1.14 4.18 10.20
CA GLU A 82 -0.19 4.76 10.45
C GLU A 82 -0.22 6.29 10.29
N ASP A 83 0.88 6.99 10.58
CA ASP A 83 1.05 8.44 10.36
C ASP A 83 1.50 8.80 8.94
N HIS A 84 1.31 7.89 7.97
CA HIS A 84 1.61 8.08 6.55
C HIS A 84 3.11 8.33 6.25
N ARG A 85 4.03 7.67 6.97
CA ARG A 85 5.46 7.70 6.63
C ARG A 85 5.94 6.39 6.06
N ILE A 86 6.71 6.49 4.98
CA ILE A 86 7.39 5.35 4.37
C ILE A 86 8.61 4.99 5.22
N GLN A 87 8.71 3.71 5.60
CA GLN A 87 9.89 3.12 6.23
C GLN A 87 10.94 2.73 5.17
N PRO A 88 12.17 2.34 5.56
CA PRO A 88 13.15 1.82 4.60
C PRO A 88 12.53 0.76 3.68
N MET A 89 12.63 0.98 2.37
CA MET A 89 12.11 0.06 1.36
C MET A 89 13.02 -1.15 1.23
N PHE A 90 12.41 -2.32 0.99
CA PHE A 90 13.14 -3.55 0.70
C PHE A 90 13.02 -3.90 -0.78
N TYR A 91 14.05 -4.55 -1.33
CA TYR A 91 14.13 -4.87 -2.76
C TYR A 91 14.67 -6.28 -2.97
N GLY A 92 14.12 -6.99 -3.96
CA GLY A 92 14.53 -8.35 -4.29
C GLY A 92 14.01 -9.43 -3.34
N THR A 93 14.40 -10.68 -3.64
CA THR A 93 14.15 -11.87 -2.83
C THR A 93 14.72 -11.72 -1.41
N GLY A 94 13.99 -12.19 -0.40
CA GLY A 94 14.50 -12.22 0.95
C GLY A 94 13.41 -12.31 2.01
N THR A 95 13.83 -12.42 3.26
CA THR A 95 12.94 -12.23 4.42
C THR A 95 13.36 -10.95 5.14
N TYR A 96 12.42 -10.02 5.27
CA TYR A 96 12.65 -8.69 5.83
C TYR A 96 11.83 -8.53 7.10
N GLU A 97 12.46 -8.00 8.14
CA GLU A 97 11.79 -7.62 9.37
C GLU A 97 10.97 -6.35 9.14
N LEU A 98 9.75 -6.34 9.67
CA LEU A 98 8.82 -5.24 9.57
C LEU A 98 8.78 -4.50 10.91
N LYS A 99 9.06 -3.19 10.86
CA LYS A 99 9.10 -2.30 12.01
C LYS A 99 8.38 -1.00 11.70
N THR A 100 7.76 -0.43 12.72
CA THR A 100 7.14 0.90 12.66
C THR A 100 7.73 1.80 13.75
N HIS A 101 7.80 3.11 13.50
CA HIS A 101 8.10 4.10 14.54
C HIS A 101 6.83 4.61 15.24
N MET A 102 5.65 4.35 14.68
CA MET A 102 4.36 4.82 15.21
C MET A 102 3.25 3.80 14.98
N GLY A 103 2.38 3.67 15.97
CA GLY A 103 1.30 2.68 15.93
C GLY A 103 1.81 1.25 16.08
N THR A 104 0.95 0.30 15.74
CA THR A 104 1.19 -1.15 15.87
C THR A 104 1.03 -1.90 14.56
N HIS A 105 0.56 -1.22 13.51
CA HIS A 105 0.31 -1.81 12.21
C HIS A 105 1.12 -1.10 11.11
N LEU A 106 1.39 -1.84 10.04
CA LEU A 106 1.93 -1.30 8.80
C LEU A 106 0.98 -1.61 7.65
N TYR A 107 0.85 -0.65 6.74
CA TYR A 107 0.31 -0.89 5.41
C TYR A 107 1.45 -1.21 4.46
N LEU A 108 1.48 -2.43 3.93
CA LEU A 108 2.47 -2.84 2.95
C LEU A 108 1.96 -2.62 1.54
N VAL A 109 2.80 -2.03 0.70
CA VAL A 109 2.63 -1.99 -0.75
C VAL A 109 3.79 -2.75 -1.40
N VAL A 110 3.49 -3.90 -1.99
CA VAL A 110 4.44 -4.70 -2.75
C VAL A 110 4.20 -4.49 -4.25
N ARG A 111 5.26 -4.23 -5.01
CA ARG A 111 5.23 -4.01 -6.46
C ARG A 111 6.10 -5.04 -7.15
N LEU A 112 5.56 -5.77 -8.13
CA LEU A 112 6.32 -6.65 -9.03
C LEU A 112 6.44 -6.04 -10.42
N ASP A 113 7.57 -6.27 -11.07
CA ASP A 113 7.85 -5.87 -12.45
C ASP A 113 6.69 -6.18 -13.42
N SER A 114 6.29 -5.22 -14.26
CA SER A 114 5.23 -5.40 -15.27
C SER A 114 5.63 -6.32 -16.42
N THR A 115 6.94 -6.50 -16.66
CA THR A 115 7.44 -7.37 -17.72
C THR A 115 7.35 -8.86 -17.36
N LEU A 116 6.92 -9.20 -16.15
CA LEU A 116 6.52 -10.56 -15.80
C LEU A 116 5.24 -10.94 -16.55
N THR A 117 5.22 -12.16 -17.06
CA THR A 117 3.94 -12.73 -17.51
C THR A 117 2.99 -12.82 -16.32
N LYS A 118 1.68 -12.74 -16.59
CA LYS A 118 0.65 -12.88 -15.56
C LYS A 118 0.80 -14.16 -14.73
N GLN A 119 1.22 -15.26 -15.36
CA GLN A 119 1.43 -16.54 -14.68
C GLN A 119 2.63 -16.49 -13.73
N GLU A 120 3.74 -15.86 -14.12
CA GLU A 120 4.91 -15.67 -13.25
C GLU A 120 4.57 -14.75 -12.07
N ALA A 121 3.90 -13.62 -12.32
CA ALA A 121 3.47 -12.70 -11.28
C ALA A 121 2.54 -13.40 -10.26
N LYS A 122 1.57 -14.17 -10.76
CA LYS A 122 0.69 -14.99 -9.89
C LYS A 122 1.49 -15.98 -9.06
N ARG A 123 2.44 -16.71 -9.67
CA ARG A 123 3.29 -17.68 -8.98
C ARG A 123 4.12 -17.04 -7.87
N ILE A 124 4.73 -15.88 -8.13
CA ILE A 124 5.50 -15.12 -7.15
C ILE A 124 4.58 -14.69 -6.01
N GLN A 125 3.45 -14.06 -6.33
CA GLN A 125 2.50 -13.57 -5.34
C GLN A 125 1.99 -14.69 -4.41
N ASP A 126 1.64 -15.85 -4.97
CA ASP A 126 1.15 -17.02 -4.21
C ASP A 126 2.18 -17.59 -3.23
N GLN A 127 3.46 -17.28 -3.43
CA GLN A 127 4.56 -17.75 -2.58
C GLN A 127 5.06 -16.69 -1.60
N MET A 128 4.57 -15.44 -1.67
CA MET A 128 4.87 -14.42 -0.66
C MET A 128 4.24 -14.82 0.67
N LYS A 129 4.94 -14.52 1.78
CA LYS A 129 4.46 -14.87 3.12
C LYS A 129 4.61 -13.70 4.08
N ILE A 130 3.65 -13.58 4.98
CA ILE A 130 3.77 -12.75 6.18
C ILE A 130 3.80 -13.69 7.38
N LYS A 131 4.76 -13.49 8.27
CA LYS A 131 4.83 -14.13 9.57
C LYS A 131 4.77 -13.02 10.62
N ALA A 132 3.68 -12.95 11.37
CA ALA A 132 3.53 -12.04 12.50
C ALA A 132 3.28 -12.84 13.77
N ASN A 133 3.76 -12.34 14.91
CA ASN A 133 3.56 -13.00 16.20
C ASN A 133 2.24 -12.59 16.88
N SER A 134 1.60 -11.52 16.42
CA SER A 134 0.24 -11.13 16.78
C SER A 134 -0.66 -11.03 15.53
N LYS A 135 -1.96 -10.92 15.75
CA LYS A 135 -3.01 -10.87 14.70
C LYS A 135 -4.15 -9.92 15.10
N ASP A 136 -3.84 -8.92 15.90
CA ASP A 136 -4.83 -7.94 16.34
C ASP A 136 -5.31 -7.13 15.15
N LYS A 137 -6.61 -6.82 15.16
CA LYS A 137 -7.20 -5.99 14.12
C LYS A 137 -6.67 -4.57 14.24
N PHE A 138 -6.43 -3.94 13.11
CA PHE A 138 -6.26 -2.51 13.03
C PHE A 138 -7.59 -1.82 13.37
N GLU A 139 -7.50 -0.82 14.24
CA GLU A 139 -8.60 0.06 14.63
C GLU A 139 -8.18 1.50 14.37
N ALA A 140 -9.14 2.34 14.00
CA ALA A 140 -8.92 3.78 13.84
C ALA A 140 -10.12 4.55 14.37
N GLU A 141 -9.86 5.78 14.82
CA GLU A 141 -10.91 6.66 15.32
C GLU A 141 -11.95 6.95 14.22
N PRO A 142 -13.26 6.90 14.53
CA PRO A 142 -14.30 7.24 13.58
C PRO A 142 -14.14 8.66 13.06
N VAL A 143 -14.26 8.82 11.74
CA VAL A 143 -14.14 10.11 11.08
C VAL A 143 -15.47 10.53 10.46
N ASP A 144 -15.79 11.82 10.57
CA ASP A 144 -16.94 12.40 9.87
C ASP A 144 -16.73 12.34 8.36
N LYS A 145 -17.49 11.46 7.70
CA LYS A 145 -17.38 11.19 6.26
C LYS A 145 -17.57 12.44 5.41
N ALA A 146 -18.50 13.33 5.78
CA ALA A 146 -18.74 14.56 5.03
C ALA A 146 -17.50 15.48 5.03
N SER A 147 -16.82 15.60 6.16
CA SER A 147 -15.55 16.34 6.25
C SER A 147 -14.43 15.68 5.47
N PHE A 148 -14.34 14.34 5.49
CA PHE A 148 -13.37 13.58 4.72
C PHE A 148 -13.55 13.81 3.21
N ASP A 149 -14.76 13.55 2.69
CA ASP A 149 -15.09 13.70 1.27
C ASP A 149 -14.83 15.13 0.79
N LYS A 150 -15.19 16.13 1.62
CA LYS A 150 -14.97 17.54 1.29
C LYS A 150 -13.49 17.86 1.12
N VAL A 151 -12.62 17.35 2.00
CA VAL A 151 -11.18 17.58 1.90
C VAL A 151 -10.60 16.82 0.71
N GLU A 152 -11.02 15.57 0.50
CA GLU A 152 -10.60 14.76 -0.64
C GLU A 152 -10.90 15.46 -1.98
N GLU A 153 -12.14 15.89 -2.18
CA GLU A 153 -12.56 16.57 -3.42
C GLU A 153 -11.84 17.91 -3.59
N ALA A 154 -11.62 18.66 -2.51
CA ALA A 154 -10.85 19.91 -2.55
C ALA A 154 -9.37 19.69 -2.91
N LEU A 155 -8.78 18.55 -2.51
CA LEU A 155 -7.41 18.18 -2.89
C LEU A 155 -7.35 17.72 -4.35
N LYS A 156 -8.29 16.87 -4.79
CA LYS A 156 -8.40 16.43 -6.20
C LYS A 156 -8.60 17.62 -7.15
N ALA A 157 -9.38 18.61 -6.76
CA ALA A 157 -9.61 19.80 -7.58
C ALA A 157 -8.35 20.65 -7.84
N LYS A 158 -7.27 20.47 -7.07
CA LYS A 158 -5.98 21.15 -7.30
C LYS A 158 -5.14 20.48 -8.38
N MET A 159 -5.48 19.25 -8.78
CA MET A 159 -4.71 18.46 -9.74
C MET A 159 -4.44 19.17 -11.07
N PRO A 160 -5.43 19.82 -11.73
CA PRO A 160 -5.18 20.52 -12.99
C PRO A 160 -4.09 21.60 -12.86
N GLY A 161 -4.11 22.39 -11.78
CA GLY A 161 -3.11 23.42 -11.56
C GLY A 161 -1.71 22.88 -11.24
N ILE A 162 -1.62 21.67 -10.66
CA ILE A 162 -0.34 20.99 -10.48
C ILE A 162 0.20 20.52 -11.84
N TYR A 163 -0.65 19.98 -12.72
CA TYR A 163 -0.24 19.60 -14.08
C TYR A 163 0.19 20.80 -14.92
N GLU A 164 -0.52 21.93 -14.83
CA GLU A 164 -0.12 23.16 -15.53
C GLU A 164 1.24 23.69 -15.04
N ARG A 165 1.54 23.53 -13.74
CA ARG A 165 2.80 24.00 -13.15
C ARG A 165 3.98 23.07 -13.44
N ASP A 166 3.78 21.77 -13.30
CA ASP A 166 4.87 20.78 -13.23
C ASP A 166 4.91 19.84 -14.46
N GLY A 167 3.97 19.97 -15.40
CA GLY A 167 3.91 19.18 -16.63
C GLY A 167 3.64 17.69 -16.38
N ASP A 168 4.06 16.84 -17.33
CA ASP A 168 3.95 15.38 -17.22
C ASP A 168 4.83 14.79 -16.10
N ASP A 169 5.79 15.58 -15.60
CA ASP A 169 6.68 15.26 -14.47
C ASP A 169 6.06 15.62 -13.10
N ALA A 170 4.78 15.99 -13.08
CA ALA A 170 3.99 16.15 -11.86
C ALA A 170 3.75 14.79 -11.16
N TRP A 171 4.81 14.21 -10.58
CA TRP A 171 4.76 12.97 -9.78
C TRP A 171 3.85 13.08 -8.57
#